data_AF-A0A7S2CWJ7-F1
#
_entry.id   AF-A0A7S2CWJ7-F1
#
_cell.length_a   1.000
_cell.length_b   1.000
_cell.length_c   1.000
_cell.angle_alpha   90.00
_cell.angle_beta   90.00
_cell.angle_gamma   90.00
#
_symmetry.space_group_name_H-M   'P 1'
#
loop_
_entity.id
_entity.type
_entity.pdbx_description
1 polymer ?
#
loop_
_entity_poly.entity_id
_entity_poly.type
_entity_poly.pdbx_seq_one_letter_code
_entity_poly.pdbx_strand_id
1 'polypeptide(L)'
;VEPAEGVIEPGDKATIGVTFCSTREVLLKDNKDIRCTISEPHEGVCAGKFETFDVSASVKSSWSMFRLQPARGVTFGAVKFNEEPRKRRFDIKNEGQFDFAFTVTGADGDADATAAIVA
;
A
#
# COMPACT_ATOMS: atom_id res chain seq x y z
N VAL A 1 -13.59 11.36 -3.17
CA VAL A 1 -14.51 11.26 -4.34
C VAL A 1 -14.77 12.68 -4.76
N GLU A 2 -14.53 13.01 -6.03
CA GLU A 2 -14.57 14.39 -6.50
C GLU A 2 -15.19 14.45 -7.91
N PRO A 3 -16.27 15.22 -8.12
CA PRO A 3 -17.11 15.85 -7.10
C PRO A 3 -17.98 14.80 -6.36
N ALA A 4 -18.39 15.08 -5.11
CA ALA A 4 -19.27 14.21 -4.34
C ALA A 4 -20.76 14.37 -4.71
N GLU A 5 -21.12 15.54 -5.23
CA GLU A 5 -22.46 15.89 -5.70
C GLU A 5 -22.35 16.86 -6.89
N GLY A 6 -23.39 16.94 -7.71
CA GLY A 6 -23.43 17.85 -8.85
C GLY A 6 -24.72 17.72 -9.64
N VAL A 7 -24.99 18.72 -10.48
CA VAL A 7 -26.10 18.74 -11.41
C VAL A 7 -25.57 18.47 -12.82
N ILE A 8 -26.26 17.62 -13.58
CA ILE A 8 -25.91 17.29 -14.96
C ILE A 8 -27.02 17.87 -15.85
N GLU A 9 -26.66 18.77 -16.76
CA GLU A 9 -27.60 19.35 -17.70
C GLU A 9 -28.04 18.34 -18.77
N PRO A 10 -29.21 18.53 -19.41
CA PRO A 10 -29.69 17.64 -20.46
C PRO A 10 -28.68 17.50 -21.61
N GLY A 11 -28.25 16.26 -21.87
CA GLY A 11 -27.29 15.95 -22.94
C GLY A 11 -25.82 16.00 -22.51
N ASP A 12 -25.53 16.48 -21.30
CA ASP A 12 -24.18 16.57 -20.77
C ASP A 12 -23.72 15.28 -20.08
N LYS A 13 -22.42 15.21 -19.78
CA LYS A 13 -21.78 14.11 -19.07
C LYS A 13 -20.95 14.67 -17.92
N ALA A 14 -21.05 14.06 -16.74
CA ALA A 14 -20.16 14.32 -15.62
C ALA A 14 -19.22 13.12 -15.38
N THR A 15 -17.98 13.41 -14.99
CA THR A 15 -17.01 12.38 -14.55
C THR A 15 -16.83 12.52 -13.05
N ILE A 16 -17.04 11.41 -12.32
CA ILE A 16 -16.85 11.34 -10.87
C ILE A 16 -15.57 10.55 -10.62
N GLY A 17 -14.55 11.22 -10.07
CA GLY A 17 -13.30 10.60 -9.68
C GLY A 17 -13.40 9.93 -8.31
N VAL A 18 -13.08 8.64 -8.24
CA VAL A 18 -12.92 7.91 -6.96
C VAL A 18 -11.46 7.52 -6.81
N THR A 19 -10.80 8.06 -5.79
CA THR A 19 -9.40 7.77 -5.48
C THR A 19 -9.31 6.81 -4.30
N PHE A 20 -8.57 5.72 -4.47
CA PHE A 20 -8.28 4.79 -3.39
C PHE A 20 -7.01 5.21 -2.65
N CYS A 21 -7.16 5.64 -1.38
CA CYS A 21 -6.09 6.21 -0.56
C CYS A 21 -5.77 5.32 0.65
N SER A 22 -5.34 4.07 0.42
CA SER A 22 -4.98 3.18 1.54
C SER A 22 -3.60 3.50 2.11
N THR A 23 -3.48 3.46 3.43
CA THR A 23 -2.23 3.59 4.18
C THR A 23 -1.70 2.25 4.71
N ARG A 24 -2.40 1.14 4.41
CA ARG A 24 -2.08 -0.21 4.89
C ARG A 24 -2.47 -1.28 3.89
N GLU A 25 -1.88 -2.48 4.02
CA GLU A 25 -2.24 -3.64 3.21
C GLU A 25 -3.73 -3.96 3.32
N VAL A 26 -4.41 -3.96 2.16
CA VAL A 26 -5.84 -4.22 2.04
C VAL A 26 -6.13 -4.95 0.74
N LEU A 27 -7.03 -5.91 0.80
CA LEU A 27 -7.68 -6.52 -0.35
C LEU A 27 -9.19 -6.28 -0.25
N LEU A 28 -9.73 -5.46 -1.14
CA LEU A 28 -11.16 -5.30 -1.36
C LEU A 28 -11.52 -6.09 -2.61
N LYS A 29 -12.45 -7.04 -2.47
CA LYS A 29 -12.96 -7.83 -3.59
C LYS A 29 -14.45 -7.62 -3.71
N ASP A 30 -14.88 -7.24 -4.91
CA ASP A 30 -16.27 -6.98 -5.27
C ASP A 30 -16.97 -6.05 -4.25
N ASN A 31 -16.24 -5.05 -3.75
CA ASN A 31 -16.72 -4.19 -2.69
C ASN A 31 -17.77 -3.21 -3.22
N LYS A 32 -18.89 -3.09 -2.52
CA LYS A 32 -20.08 -2.30 -2.93
C LYS A 32 -20.34 -1.09 -2.04
N ASP A 33 -19.32 -0.60 -1.33
CA ASP A 33 -19.43 0.57 -0.46
C ASP A 33 -19.72 1.88 -1.21
N ILE A 34 -19.49 1.90 -2.52
CA ILE A 34 -19.78 3.07 -3.36
C ILE A 34 -21.23 2.99 -3.82
N ARG A 35 -22.06 3.89 -3.32
CA ARG A 35 -23.47 4.04 -3.73
C ARG A 35 -23.64 5.25 -4.62
N CYS A 36 -24.24 5.05 -5.80
CA CYS A 36 -24.65 6.12 -6.69
C CYS A 36 -26.16 6.32 -6.57
N THR A 37 -26.59 7.56 -6.36
CA THR A 37 -28.00 7.94 -6.33
C THR A 37 -28.24 9.04 -7.36
N ILE A 38 -29.18 8.81 -8.26
CA ILE A 38 -29.62 9.76 -9.28
C ILE A 38 -31.02 10.23 -8.89
N SER A 39 -31.23 11.55 -8.86
CA SER A 39 -32.53 12.16 -8.59
C SER A 39 -32.89 13.18 -9.65
N GLU A 40 -34.13 13.15 -10.13
CA GLU A 40 -34.67 14.17 -11.04
C GLU A 40 -35.28 15.33 -10.25
N PRO A 41 -34.72 16.56 -10.34
CA PRO A 41 -35.34 17.75 -9.78
C PRO A 41 -36.41 18.27 -10.75
N HIS A 42 -37.65 17.79 -10.62
CA HIS A 42 -38.79 18.35 -11.34
C HIS A 42 -39.94 18.65 -10.38
N GLU A 43 -40.59 19.81 -10.54
CA GLU A 43 -41.85 20.13 -9.87
C GLU A 43 -42.99 19.38 -10.57
N GLY A 44 -43.38 18.21 -10.04
CA GLY A 44 -44.45 17.38 -10.61
C GLY A 44 -44.52 15.98 -10.01
N VAL A 45 -45.33 15.10 -10.61
CA VAL A 45 -45.65 13.74 -10.11
C VAL A 45 -44.42 12.81 -9.98
N CYS A 46 -43.29 13.16 -10.60
CA CYS A 46 -42.02 12.43 -10.49
C CYS A 46 -41.00 13.05 -9.53
N ALA A 47 -41.38 14.10 -8.78
CA ALA A 47 -40.53 14.68 -7.75
C ALA A 47 -40.12 13.62 -6.73
N GLY A 48 -38.81 13.35 -6.63
CA GLY A 48 -38.27 12.37 -5.68
C GLY A 48 -38.18 10.93 -6.18
N LYS A 49 -38.16 10.68 -7.49
CA LYS A 49 -37.64 9.40 -8.00
C LYS A 49 -36.12 9.36 -7.79
N PHE A 50 -35.70 8.50 -6.87
CA PHE A 50 -34.30 8.20 -6.60
C PHE A 50 -33.98 6.83 -7.19
N GLU A 51 -33.23 6.77 -8.27
CA GLU A 51 -32.60 5.53 -8.67
C GLU A 51 -31.27 5.40 -7.92
N THR A 52 -31.11 4.29 -7.20
CA THR A 52 -29.92 4.03 -6.41
C THR A 52 -29.35 2.68 -6.82
N PHE A 53 -28.05 2.64 -7.09
CA PHE A 53 -27.34 1.41 -7.37
C PHE A 53 -25.94 1.44 -6.76
N ASP A 54 -25.43 0.25 -6.46
CA ASP A 54 -24.08 0.08 -5.93
C ASP A 54 -23.08 -0.07 -7.08
N VAL A 55 -21.94 0.58 -6.93
CA VAL A 55 -20.79 0.45 -7.83
C VAL A 55 -19.80 -0.51 -7.18
N SER A 56 -19.59 -1.66 -7.81
CA SER A 56 -18.61 -2.64 -7.33
C SER A 56 -17.18 -2.23 -7.71
N ALA A 57 -16.30 -2.18 -6.72
CA ALA A 57 -14.88 -1.92 -6.91
C ALA A 57 -14.03 -3.03 -6.26
N SER A 58 -13.04 -3.51 -7.00
CA SER A 58 -12.01 -4.43 -6.50
C SER A 58 -10.67 -3.73 -6.51
N VAL A 59 -9.99 -3.70 -5.37
CA VAL A 59 -8.69 -3.05 -5.24
C VAL A 59 -7.80 -3.82 -4.28
N LYS A 60 -6.54 -3.96 -4.65
CA LYS A 60 -5.51 -4.55 -3.81
C LYS A 60 -4.41 -3.54 -3.59
N SER A 61 -3.99 -3.42 -2.35
CA SER A 61 -2.90 -2.56 -1.93
C SER A 61 -1.88 -3.43 -1.23
N SER A 62 -0.68 -3.48 -1.80
CA SER A 62 0.42 -4.37 -1.39
C SER A 62 1.65 -3.53 -1.06
N TRP A 63 2.35 -3.87 0.01
CA TRP A 63 3.57 -3.17 0.44
C TRP A 63 4.76 -4.12 0.36
N SER A 64 5.96 -3.53 0.36
CA SER A 64 7.19 -4.29 0.56
C SER A 64 7.25 -4.72 2.03
N MET A 65 7.18 -6.04 2.25
CA MET A 65 7.34 -6.62 3.58
C MET A 65 8.59 -7.49 3.60
N PHE A 66 9.39 -7.35 4.64
CA PHE A 66 10.54 -8.21 4.88
C PHE A 66 10.61 -8.62 6.34
N ARG A 67 11.24 -9.77 6.60
CA ARG A 67 11.52 -10.25 7.95
C ARG A 67 13.00 -10.48 8.13
N LEU A 68 13.51 -10.04 9.28
CA LEU A 68 14.87 -10.34 9.73
C LEU A 68 14.87 -11.45 10.78
N GLN A 69 15.77 -12.41 10.66
CA GLN A 69 16.03 -13.42 11.67
C GLN A 69 17.53 -13.44 12.00
N PRO A 70 17.95 -13.38 13.28
CA PRO A 70 17.12 -13.34 14.48
C PRO A 70 16.42 -11.98 14.68
N ALA A 71 15.17 -12.00 15.16
CA ALA A 71 14.35 -10.79 15.34
C ALA A 71 14.91 -9.80 16.38
N ARG A 72 15.74 -10.28 17.31
CA ARG A 72 16.36 -9.46 18.37
C ARG A 72 17.80 -9.04 18.03
N GLY A 73 18.18 -9.14 16.76
CA GLY A 73 19.54 -8.84 16.31
C GLY A 73 20.54 -9.95 16.64
N VAL A 74 21.80 -9.65 16.39
CA VAL A 74 22.91 -10.59 16.49
C VAL A 74 23.95 -10.06 17.47
N THR A 75 24.28 -10.86 18.48
CA THR A 75 25.31 -10.52 19.47
C THR A 75 26.52 -11.43 19.33
N PHE A 76 27.71 -10.83 19.24
CA PHE A 76 28.97 -11.57 19.18
C PHE A 76 29.48 -12.01 20.57
N GLY A 77 28.93 -11.41 21.62
CA GLY A 77 29.31 -11.64 23.02
C GLY A 77 30.69 -11.05 23.32
N ALA A 78 31.35 -11.55 24.36
CA ALA A 78 32.75 -11.23 24.58
C ALA A 78 33.60 -11.79 23.44
N VAL A 79 34.35 -10.92 22.77
CA VAL A 79 35.31 -11.27 21.72
C VAL A 79 36.70 -11.05 22.31
N LYS A 80 37.54 -12.07 22.32
CA LYS A 80 38.91 -11.95 22.85
C LYS A 80 39.81 -11.28 21.83
N PHE A 81 40.73 -10.48 22.32
CA PHE A 81 41.81 -9.92 21.52
C PHE A 81 42.71 -11.06 21.03
N ASN A 82 43.11 -11.04 19.75
CA ASN A 82 43.89 -12.08 19.05
C ASN A 82 43.20 -13.44 18.82
N GLU A 83 41.87 -13.54 18.90
CA GLU A 83 41.13 -14.73 18.45
C GLU A 83 40.51 -14.49 17.06
N GLU A 84 40.26 -15.56 16.30
CA GLU A 84 39.58 -15.43 15.01
C GLU A 84 38.22 -14.74 15.17
N PRO A 85 37.86 -13.79 14.27
CA PRO A 85 36.58 -13.13 14.31
C PRO A 85 35.43 -14.13 14.23
N ARG A 86 34.57 -14.11 15.26
CA ARG A 86 33.36 -14.94 15.27
C ARG A 86 32.44 -14.52 14.14
N LYS A 87 32.09 -15.47 13.27
CA LYS A 87 31.09 -15.24 12.21
C LYS A 87 29.69 -15.49 12.76
N ARG A 88 28.76 -14.61 12.41
CA ARG A 88 27.33 -14.78 12.67
C ARG A 88 26.56 -14.50 11.39
N ARG A 89 25.37 -15.06 11.31
CA ARG A 89 24.47 -14.93 10.17
C ARG A 89 23.15 -14.35 10.66
N PHE A 90 22.56 -13.51 9.82
CA PHE A 90 21.16 -13.17 9.87
C PHE A 90 20.57 -13.41 8.49
N ASP A 91 19.28 -13.68 8.46
CA ASP A 91 18.54 -13.95 7.23
C ASP A 91 17.55 -12.80 6.99
N ILE A 92 17.55 -12.30 5.76
CA ILE A 92 16.52 -11.38 5.25
C ILE A 92 15.59 -12.21 4.36
N LYS A 93 14.31 -12.24 4.72
CA LYS A 93 13.28 -12.92 3.93
C LYS A 93 12.32 -11.90 3.34
N ASN A 94 12.11 -11.96 2.03
CA ASN A 94 11.02 -11.23 1.39
C ASN A 94 9.68 -11.92 1.68
N GLU A 95 8.77 -11.18 2.30
CA GLU A 95 7.40 -11.61 2.57
C GLU A 95 6.37 -10.76 1.83
N GLY A 96 6.83 -9.74 1.10
CA GLY A 96 5.99 -8.94 0.22
C GLY A 96 5.66 -9.66 -1.08
N GLN A 97 4.73 -9.06 -1.83
CA GLN A 97 4.33 -9.60 -3.14
C GLN A 97 5.37 -9.36 -4.24
N PHE A 98 6.20 -8.34 -4.08
CA PHE A 98 7.16 -7.89 -5.09
C PHE A 98 8.58 -8.14 -4.62
N ASP A 99 9.47 -8.39 -5.58
CA ASP A 99 10.90 -8.45 -5.32
C ASP A 99 11.40 -7.10 -4.80
N PHE A 100 12.37 -7.16 -3.89
CA PHE A 100 13.07 -5.96 -3.42
C PHE A 100 14.57 -6.15 -3.46
N ALA A 101 15.27 -5.06 -3.74
CA ALA A 101 16.70 -4.95 -3.52
C ALA A 101 16.96 -4.53 -2.07
N PHE A 102 18.06 -4.99 -1.50
CA PHE A 102 18.49 -4.59 -0.17
C PHE A 102 20.00 -4.32 -0.16
N THR A 103 20.43 -3.52 0.80
CA THR A 103 21.84 -3.25 1.07
C THR A 103 22.06 -3.31 2.57
N VAL A 104 23.17 -3.92 3.00
CA VAL A 104 23.57 -3.98 4.41
C VAL A 104 24.66 -2.93 4.63
N THR A 105 24.40 -1.95 5.49
CA THR A 105 25.35 -0.86 5.81
C THR A 105 25.80 -0.94 7.25
N GLY A 106 27.07 -0.62 7.50
CA GLY A 106 27.59 -0.40 8.86
C GLY A 106 27.05 0.89 9.49
N ALA A 107 27.13 0.99 10.82
CA ALA A 107 26.66 2.16 11.57
C ALA A 107 27.39 3.47 11.21
N ASP A 108 28.60 3.37 10.65
CA ASP A 108 29.47 4.53 10.40
C ASP A 108 29.27 5.17 9.02
N GLY A 109 28.34 4.67 8.19
CA GLY A 109 27.93 5.36 6.97
C GLY A 109 29.05 5.67 5.98
N ASP A 110 30.17 4.94 6.02
CA ASP A 110 31.24 5.10 5.03
C ASP A 110 30.73 4.67 3.65
N ALA A 111 30.68 5.64 2.73
CA ALA A 111 30.20 5.49 1.37
C ALA A 111 30.97 4.45 0.53
N ASP A 112 32.15 4.00 1.00
CA ASP A 112 32.97 2.99 0.34
C ASP A 112 32.50 1.54 0.64
N ALA A 113 31.68 1.33 1.68
CA ALA A 113 31.15 0.01 2.03
C ALA A 113 29.96 -0.44 1.17
N THR A 114 29.39 0.47 0.36
CA THR A 114 28.20 0.20 -0.45
C THR A 114 28.49 -0.67 -1.68
N ALA A 115 29.77 -0.86 -2.04
CA ALA A 115 30.18 -1.61 -3.23
C ALA A 115 30.22 -3.15 -3.06
N ALA A 116 30.13 -3.67 -1.83
CA ALA A 116 30.46 -5.08 -1.55
C ALA A 116 29.28 -6.05 -1.49
N ILE A 117 28.03 -5.60 -1.61
CA ILE A 117 26.86 -6.47 -1.40
C ILE A 117 25.80 -6.17 -2.45
N VAL A 118 26.08 -6.56 -3.69
CA VAL A 118 25.08 -6.78 -4.73
C VAL A 118 25.02 -8.30 -4.92
N ALA A 119 23.89 -8.91 -4.56
CA ALA A 119 23.55 -10.26 -4.98
C ALA A 119 22.84 -10.21 -6.32
#